data_AF-A0AAU2PCR4-F1
#
_entry.id   AF-A0AAU2PCR4-F1
#
_cell.length_a   1.000
_cell.length_b   1.000
_cell.length_c   1.000
_cell.angle_alpha   90.00
_cell.angle_beta   90.00
_cell.angle_gamma   90.00
#
_symmetry.space_group_name_H-M   'P 1'
#
loop_
_entity.id
_entity.type
_entity.pdbx_description
1 polymer ?
#
loop_
_entity_poly.entity_id
_entity_poly.type
_entity_poly.pdbx_seq_one_letter_code
_entity_poly.pdbx_strand_id
1 'polypeptide(L)'
;MNNYTSREDVQRVAERLREGATYEEIRQEVGVSRTTIGRIRRRLDIPKTKRTRPCRTVAESLALYVEPYGDGHARWTGTMAGAMPVLWGDGRNHNARHVAFRARYGREPIGYVLTSCTEAGCLAGDHVTDDLIRERTADTYEAIFGNSRAGSGS
;
A
#
# COMPACT_ATOMS: atom_id res chain seq x y z
N MET A 1 -15.39 38.03 19.45
CA MET A 1 -14.98 36.88 20.30
C MET A 1 -16.05 35.81 20.18
N ASN A 2 -15.84 34.74 19.40
CA ASN A 2 -16.86 33.68 19.22
C ASN A 2 -16.94 32.81 20.48
N ASN A 3 -17.97 33.07 21.28
CA ASN A 3 -18.16 32.61 22.65
C ASN A 3 -19.17 31.44 22.71
N TYR A 4 -18.90 30.34 22.02
CA TYR A 4 -19.80 29.17 21.97
C TYR A 4 -19.10 27.88 22.42
N THR A 5 -18.30 27.94 23.47
CA THR A 5 -17.77 26.71 24.07
C THR A 5 -17.95 26.87 25.56
N SER A 6 -18.94 26.15 26.10
CA SER A 6 -19.24 26.14 27.52
C SER A 6 -17.98 25.77 28.31
N ARG A 7 -17.89 26.21 29.57
CA ARG A 7 -16.83 25.75 30.48
C ARG A 7 -16.81 24.22 30.57
N GLU A 8 -17.99 23.61 30.48
CA GLU A 8 -18.20 22.17 30.42
C GLU A 8 -17.63 21.56 29.14
N ASP A 9 -17.86 22.17 27.97
CA ASP A 9 -17.28 21.71 26.70
C ASP A 9 -15.75 21.77 26.72
N VAL A 10 -15.18 22.83 27.31
CA VAL A 10 -13.73 22.95 27.48
C VAL A 10 -13.18 21.80 28.33
N GLN A 11 -13.88 21.46 29.41
CA GLN A 11 -13.49 20.36 30.30
C GLN A 11 -13.62 19.00 29.60
N ARG A 12 -14.74 18.73 28.93
CA ARG A 12 -14.96 17.50 28.17
C ARG A 12 -13.91 17.32 27.06
N VAL A 13 -13.60 18.39 26.32
CA VAL A 13 -12.51 18.36 25.32
C VAL A 13 -11.16 18.06 25.98
N ALA A 14 -10.86 18.67 27.12
CA ALA A 14 -9.59 18.46 27.81
C ALA A 14 -9.43 17.02 28.33
N GLU A 15 -10.49 16.44 28.89
CA GLU A 15 -10.53 15.05 29.34
C GLU A 15 -10.26 14.10 28.18
N ARG A 16 -11.02 14.22 27.08
CA ARG A 16 -10.83 13.39 25.88
C ARG A 16 -9.45 13.55 25.23
N LEU A 17 -8.89 14.77 25.25
CA LEU A 17 -7.52 15.01 24.77
C LEU A 17 -6.46 14.31 25.64
N ARG A 18 -6.66 14.21 26.96
CA ARG A 18 -5.77 13.50 27.88
C ARG A 18 -5.88 11.98 27.73
N GLU A 19 -7.06 11.48 27.41
CA GLU A 19 -7.32 10.07 27.09
C GLU A 19 -6.77 9.65 25.70
N GLY A 20 -6.29 10.61 24.89
CA GLY A 20 -5.68 10.33 23.60
C GLY A 20 -6.65 10.27 22.41
N ALA A 21 -7.89 10.74 22.60
CA ALA A 21 -8.88 10.82 21.53
C ALA A 21 -8.40 11.71 20.36
N THR A 22 -8.82 11.34 19.15
CA THR A 22 -8.67 12.15 17.94
C THR A 22 -9.55 13.38 18.02
N TYR A 23 -9.18 14.38 17.22
CA TYR A 23 -10.06 15.54 17.01
C TYR A 23 -11.38 15.16 16.35
N GLU A 24 -11.44 14.02 15.65
CA GLU A 24 -12.66 13.55 15.00
C GLU A 24 -13.63 12.95 16.01
N GLU A 25 -13.15 12.06 16.88
CA GLU A 25 -13.92 11.50 18.01
C GLU A 25 -14.43 12.63 18.91
N ILE A 26 -13.56 13.57 19.30
CA ILE A 26 -13.95 14.73 20.12
C ILE A 26 -15.03 15.58 19.42
N ARG A 27 -14.93 15.76 18.10
CA ARG A 27 -15.92 16.51 17.33
C ARG A 27 -17.26 15.78 17.29
N GLN A 28 -17.26 14.46 17.13
CA GLN A 28 -18.48 13.66 17.12
C GLN A 28 -19.16 13.61 18.48
N GLU A 29 -18.39 13.55 19.57
CA GLU A 29 -18.91 13.43 20.94
C GLU A 29 -19.30 14.76 21.60
N VAL A 30 -18.53 15.82 21.34
CA VAL A 30 -18.69 17.14 22.00
C VAL A 30 -19.25 18.19 21.04
N GLY A 31 -19.20 17.97 19.72
CA GLY A 31 -19.75 18.89 18.72
C GLY A 31 -18.89 20.13 18.44
N VAL A 32 -17.66 20.21 18.99
CA VAL A 32 -16.78 21.37 18.81
C VAL A 32 -15.93 21.30 17.54
N SER A 33 -15.64 22.47 16.96
CA SER A 33 -14.79 22.54 15.76
C SER A 33 -13.34 22.10 16.03
N ARG A 34 -12.65 21.56 15.01
CA ARG A 34 -11.22 21.20 15.07
C ARG A 34 -10.34 22.38 15.52
N THR A 35 -10.70 23.59 15.09
CA THR A 35 -10.00 24.84 15.47
C THR A 35 -10.15 25.13 16.95
N THR A 36 -11.35 24.94 17.51
CA THR A 36 -11.64 25.10 18.94
C THR A 36 -10.86 24.08 19.77
N ILE A 37 -10.88 22.80 19.38
CA ILE A 37 -10.10 21.74 20.03
C ILE A 37 -8.61 22.10 20.04
N GLY A 38 -8.08 22.56 18.91
CA GLY A 38 -6.68 22.99 18.80
C GLY A 38 -6.33 24.20 19.67
N ARG A 39 -7.26 25.14 19.88
CA ARG A 39 -7.07 26.27 20.81
C ARG A 39 -7.06 25.81 22.26
N ILE A 40 -8.03 24.97 22.66
CA ILE A 40 -8.12 24.41 24.02
C ILE A 40 -6.84 23.64 24.35
N ARG A 41 -6.41 22.77 23.43
CA ARG A 41 -5.17 22.00 23.57
C ARG A 41 -3.96 22.87 23.87
N ARG A 42 -3.76 23.95 23.09
CA ARG A 42 -2.65 24.88 23.27
C ARG A 42 -2.77 25.67 24.57
N ARG A 43 -3.98 26.11 24.92
CA ARG A 43 -4.23 26.89 26.14
C ARG A 43 -3.98 26.10 27.41
N LEU A 44 -4.26 24.79 27.38
CA LEU A 44 -4.09 23.89 28.52
C LEU A 44 -2.77 23.09 28.46
N ASP A 45 -1.88 23.42 27.52
CA ASP A 45 -0.60 22.75 27.28
C ASP A 45 -0.68 21.21 27.23
N ILE A 46 -1.71 20.68 26.57
CA ILE A 46 -1.92 19.22 26.51
C ILE A 46 -1.03 18.63 25.39
N PRO A 47 -0.03 17.80 25.72
CA PRO A 47 0.96 17.31 24.76
C PRO A 47 0.31 16.38 23.74
N LYS A 48 0.67 16.53 22.45
CA LYS A 48 0.18 15.63 21.39
C LYS A 48 0.59 14.19 21.69
N THR A 49 -0.41 13.31 21.86
CA THR A 49 -0.18 11.87 21.91
C THR A 49 0.55 11.46 20.63
N LYS A 50 1.78 10.98 20.77
CA LYS A 50 2.52 10.38 19.67
C LYS A 50 1.79 9.09 19.29
N ARG A 51 1.01 9.14 18.22
CA ARG A 51 0.43 7.92 17.66
C ARG A 51 1.55 7.15 16.98
N THR A 52 1.94 6.04 17.57
CA THR A 52 2.77 5.05 16.89
C THR A 52 1.94 4.53 15.74
N ARG A 53 2.30 4.90 14.50
CA ARG A 53 1.73 4.22 13.34
C ARG A 53 2.17 2.77 13.45
N PRO A 54 1.26 1.77 13.35
CA PRO A 54 1.69 0.39 13.25
C PRO A 54 2.66 0.30 12.08
N CYS A 55 3.92 -0.01 12.37
CA CYS A 55 4.92 -0.25 11.35
C CYS A 55 4.69 -1.68 10.89
N ARG A 56 3.84 -1.85 9.88
CA ARG A 56 3.69 -3.15 9.22
C ARG A 56 4.99 -3.48 8.50
N THR A 57 5.35 -4.75 8.54
CA THR A 57 6.39 -5.28 7.67
C THR A 57 5.93 -5.20 6.21
N VAL A 58 6.88 -5.25 5.28
CA VAL A 58 6.55 -5.33 3.85
C VAL A 58 5.64 -6.53 3.52
N ALA A 59 5.88 -7.68 4.15
CA ALA A 59 5.09 -8.89 3.95
C ALA A 59 3.63 -8.74 4.42
N GLU A 60 3.44 -8.18 5.62
CA GLU A 60 2.10 -7.90 6.15
C GLU A 60 1.34 -6.91 5.27
N SER A 61 2.02 -5.85 4.82
CA SER A 61 1.42 -4.86 3.91
C SER A 61 1.08 -5.45 2.55
N LEU A 62 1.88 -6.38 2.01
CA LEU A 62 1.55 -7.08 0.78
C LEU A 62 0.31 -7.96 0.98
N ALA A 63 0.28 -8.77 2.03
CA ALA A 63 -0.83 -9.68 2.33
C ALA A 63 -2.16 -8.94 2.57
N LEU A 64 -2.10 -7.71 3.08
CA LEU A 64 -3.27 -6.87 3.29
C LEU A 64 -3.93 -6.40 1.99
N TYR A 65 -3.14 -6.19 0.93
CA TYR A 65 -3.58 -5.48 -0.28
C TYR A 65 -3.55 -6.34 -1.54
N VAL A 66 -2.94 -7.51 -1.50
CA VAL A 66 -3.00 -8.50 -2.58
C VAL A 66 -4.16 -9.44 -2.30
N GLU A 67 -5.21 -9.31 -3.10
CA GLU A 67 -6.42 -10.13 -2.98
C GLU A 67 -6.45 -11.15 -4.12
N PRO A 68 -6.43 -12.47 -3.82
CA PRO A 68 -6.63 -13.50 -4.84
C PRO A 68 -7.99 -13.34 -5.52
N TYR A 69 -8.03 -13.52 -6.83
CA TYR A 69 -9.27 -13.54 -7.60
C TYR A 69 -9.14 -14.43 -8.84
N GLY A 70 -10.26 -15.01 -9.29
CA GLY A 70 -10.29 -15.83 -10.49
C GLY A 70 -9.33 -17.03 -10.45
N ASP A 71 -8.88 -17.44 -11.63
CA ASP A 71 -8.04 -18.63 -11.86
C ASP A 71 -6.56 -18.38 -11.50
N GLY A 72 -6.27 -18.19 -10.21
CA GLY A 72 -4.90 -17.98 -9.72
C GLY A 72 -4.36 -16.55 -9.89
N HIS A 73 -5.21 -15.59 -10.26
CA HIS A 73 -4.83 -14.18 -10.32
C HIS A 73 -4.89 -13.53 -8.94
N ALA A 74 -4.27 -12.36 -8.83
CA ALA A 74 -4.38 -11.52 -7.65
C ALA A 74 -4.43 -10.05 -8.05
N ARG A 75 -5.33 -9.28 -7.44
CA ARG A 75 -5.50 -7.86 -7.71
C ARG A 75 -4.93 -7.04 -6.57
N TRP A 76 -4.52 -5.83 -6.91
CA TRP A 76 -4.09 -4.83 -5.94
C TRP A 76 -5.28 -4.01 -5.44
N THR A 77 -5.49 -3.97 -4.13
CA THR A 77 -6.54 -3.17 -3.47
C THR A 77 -5.98 -2.00 -2.65
N GLY A 78 -4.66 -1.84 -2.65
CA GLY A 78 -3.97 -0.80 -1.89
C GLY A 78 -3.82 0.52 -2.65
N THR A 79 -2.92 1.37 -2.16
CA THR A 79 -2.67 2.70 -2.73
C THR A 79 -1.99 2.61 -4.10
N MET A 80 -2.37 3.52 -5.00
CA MET A 80 -1.75 3.70 -6.30
C MET A 80 -1.01 5.04 -6.34
N ALA A 81 0.19 5.05 -6.92
CA ALA A 81 0.91 6.25 -7.32
C ALA A 81 0.91 6.33 -8.86
N GLY A 82 -0.10 6.97 -9.44
CA GLY A 82 -0.38 6.86 -10.87
C GLY A 82 -0.73 5.42 -11.24
N ALA A 83 -0.06 4.84 -12.25
CA ALA A 83 -0.25 3.45 -12.67
C ALA A 83 0.58 2.42 -11.85
N MET A 84 1.32 2.88 -10.84
CA MET A 84 2.19 2.04 -10.03
C MET A 84 1.53 1.69 -8.68
N PRO A 85 1.36 0.41 -8.35
CA PRO A 85 0.88 0.01 -7.02
C PRO A 85 1.99 0.20 -5.99
N VAL A 86 1.68 0.89 -4.89
CA VAL A 86 2.65 1.26 -3.85
C VAL A 86 2.15 0.82 -2.48
N LEU A 87 3.04 0.24 -1.69
CA LEU A 87 2.75 -0.14 -0.32
C LEU A 87 3.71 0.53 0.66
N TRP A 88 3.21 0.86 1.85
CA TRP A 88 4.03 1.31 2.97
C TRP A 88 4.38 0.11 3.85
N GLY A 89 5.66 -0.14 4.09
CA GLY A 89 6.15 -1.22 4.95
C GLY A 89 7.57 -0.94 5.41
N ASP A 90 7.93 -1.36 6.61
CA ASP A 90 9.25 -1.12 7.21
C ASP A 90 9.66 0.37 7.16
N GLY A 91 8.70 1.25 7.41
CA GLY A 91 8.94 2.70 7.51
C GLY A 91 9.19 3.43 6.18
N ARG A 92 8.98 2.79 5.02
CA ARG A 92 9.12 3.43 3.70
C ARG A 92 8.11 2.90 2.67
N ASN A 93 8.04 3.57 1.53
CA ASN A 93 7.25 3.12 0.37
C ASN A 93 8.02 2.08 -0.45
N HIS A 94 7.30 1.08 -0.97
CA HIS A 94 7.82 0.03 -1.85
C HIS A 94 6.91 -0.13 -3.06
N ASN A 95 7.50 -0.51 -4.20
CA ASN A 95 6.75 -0.92 -5.38
C ASN A 95 6.16 -2.31 -5.15
N ALA A 96 4.83 -2.43 -5.16
CA ALA A 96 4.15 -3.68 -4.83
C ALA A 96 4.46 -4.82 -5.82
N ARG A 97 4.73 -4.51 -7.10
CA ARG A 97 5.14 -5.53 -8.09
C ARG A 97 6.50 -6.15 -7.74
N HIS A 98 7.47 -5.31 -7.36
CA HIS A 98 8.79 -5.80 -6.93
C HIS A 98 8.70 -6.60 -5.63
N VAL A 99 7.83 -6.18 -4.71
CA VAL A 99 7.58 -6.92 -3.47
C VAL A 99 6.96 -8.29 -3.77
N ALA A 100 5.92 -8.36 -4.62
CA ALA A 100 5.30 -9.62 -5.03
C ALA A 100 6.31 -10.57 -5.72
N PHE A 101 7.15 -10.01 -6.59
CA PHE A 101 8.24 -10.75 -7.23
C PHE A 101 9.20 -11.35 -6.20
N ARG A 102 9.69 -10.54 -5.25
CA ARG A 102 10.59 -11.03 -4.19
C ARG A 102 9.95 -12.09 -3.32
N ALA A 103 8.67 -11.92 -2.98
CA ALA A 103 7.94 -12.89 -2.19
C ALA A 103 7.85 -14.25 -2.92
N ARG A 104 7.75 -14.26 -4.25
CA ARG A 104 7.73 -15.49 -5.06
C ARG A 104 9.11 -16.11 -5.25
N TYR A 105 10.08 -15.31 -5.70
CA TYR A 105 11.36 -15.83 -6.22
C TYR A 105 12.52 -15.74 -5.23
N GLY A 106 12.34 -15.08 -4.08
CA GLY A 106 13.38 -14.96 -3.06
C GLY A 106 14.60 -14.12 -3.48
N ARG A 107 14.50 -13.33 -4.56
CA ARG A 107 15.57 -12.47 -5.09
C ARG A 107 15.04 -11.13 -5.60
N GLU A 108 15.90 -10.12 -5.66
CA GLU A 108 15.57 -8.85 -6.32
C GLU A 108 15.32 -9.07 -7.83
N PRO A 109 14.36 -8.33 -8.43
CA PRO A 109 14.13 -8.38 -9.87
C PRO A 109 15.26 -7.69 -10.62
N ILE A 110 15.55 -8.18 -11.82
CA ILE A 110 16.42 -7.52 -12.80
C ILE A 110 15.53 -6.75 -13.77
N GLY A 111 15.71 -5.43 -13.80
CA GLY A 111 14.97 -4.54 -14.68
C GLY A 111 13.48 -4.43 -14.31
N TYR A 112 12.60 -4.46 -15.31
CA TYR A 112 11.17 -4.22 -15.10
C TYR A 112 10.43 -5.45 -14.58
N VAL A 113 9.48 -5.28 -13.67
CA VAL A 113 8.53 -6.34 -13.28
C VAL A 113 7.21 -6.16 -14.01
N LEU A 114 6.86 -7.12 -14.87
CA LEU A 114 5.64 -7.14 -15.69
C LEU A 114 4.85 -8.43 -15.44
N THR A 115 3.59 -8.40 -15.81
CA THR A 115 2.72 -9.57 -15.78
C THR A 115 2.95 -10.46 -17.00
N SER A 116 3.05 -11.77 -16.79
CA SER A 116 3.09 -12.78 -17.86
C SER A 116 1.70 -13.24 -18.30
N CYS A 117 0.67 -13.00 -17.48
CA CYS A 117 -0.72 -13.28 -17.84
C CYS A 117 -1.37 -12.13 -18.63
N THR A 118 -2.53 -12.40 -19.24
CA THR A 118 -3.34 -11.41 -19.95
C THR A 118 -4.06 -10.41 -19.04
N GLU A 119 -4.18 -10.72 -17.74
CA GLU A 119 -4.81 -9.85 -16.75
C GLU A 119 -3.93 -8.64 -16.41
N ALA A 120 -4.39 -7.46 -16.84
CA ALA A 120 -3.69 -6.21 -16.63
C ALA A 120 -3.54 -5.91 -15.13
N GLY A 121 -2.29 -5.78 -14.68
CA GLY A 121 -2.01 -5.42 -13.29
C GLY A 121 -2.21 -6.55 -12.29
N CYS A 122 -2.21 -7.80 -12.73
CA CYS A 122 -2.10 -8.96 -11.84
C CYS A 122 -0.84 -8.86 -10.95
N LEU A 123 -0.97 -9.21 -9.67
CA LEU A 123 0.11 -9.29 -8.69
C LEU A 123 0.32 -10.71 -8.16
N ALA A 124 -0.30 -11.73 -8.78
CA ALA A 124 -0.05 -13.11 -8.40
C ALA A 124 1.43 -13.44 -8.59
N GLY A 125 2.05 -14.08 -7.60
CA GLY A 125 3.48 -14.38 -7.61
C GLY A 125 3.94 -15.12 -8.87
N ASP A 126 3.15 -16.10 -9.33
CA ASP A 126 3.41 -16.88 -10.53
C ASP A 126 3.23 -16.11 -11.84
N HIS A 127 2.49 -15.00 -11.81
CA HIS A 127 2.21 -14.18 -12.98
C HIS A 127 3.11 -12.96 -13.08
N VAL A 128 4.00 -12.72 -12.11
CA VAL A 128 4.98 -11.62 -12.20
C VAL A 128 6.33 -12.16 -12.68
N THR A 129 6.92 -11.46 -13.64
CA THR A 129 8.21 -11.81 -14.25
C THR A 129 9.11 -10.57 -14.30
N ASP A 130 10.41 -10.77 -14.26
CA ASP A 130 11.41 -9.73 -14.52
C ASP A 130 12.00 -9.89 -15.92
N ASP A 131 12.93 -9.01 -16.32
CA ASP A 131 13.53 -9.06 -17.67
C ASP A 131 14.26 -10.39 -17.91
N LEU A 132 15.04 -10.86 -16.92
CA LEU A 132 15.79 -12.12 -17.04
C LEU A 132 14.88 -13.34 -17.28
N ILE A 133 13.75 -13.45 -16.57
CA ILE A 133 12.82 -14.56 -16.78
C ILE A 133 12.21 -14.48 -18.20
N ARG A 134 11.86 -13.27 -18.65
CA ARG A 134 11.29 -13.07 -19.99
C ARG A 134 12.28 -13.41 -21.11
N GLU A 135 13.53 -12.97 -20.99
CA GLU A 135 14.60 -13.30 -21.94
C GLU A 135 14.79 -14.82 -22.03
N ARG A 136 14.96 -15.50 -20.89
CA ARG A 136 15.11 -16.98 -20.88
C ARG A 136 13.93 -17.71 -21.48
N THR A 137 12.72 -17.19 -21.27
CA THR A 137 11.49 -17.78 -21.82
C THR A 137 11.47 -17.62 -23.35
N ALA A 138 11.87 -16.46 -23.86
CA ALA A 138 11.99 -16.21 -25.29
C ALA A 138 13.04 -17.11 -25.94
N ASP A 139 14.24 -17.22 -25.35
CA ASP A 139 15.32 -18.10 -25.83
C ASP A 139 14.87 -19.57 -25.89
N THR A 140 14.16 -20.02 -24.85
CA THR A 140 13.62 -21.39 -24.79
C THR A 140 12.60 -21.63 -25.90
N TYR A 141 11.71 -20.68 -26.14
CA TYR A 141 10.71 -20.78 -27.20
C TYR A 141 11.37 -20.83 -28.59
N GLU A 142 12.37 -19.97 -28.83
CA GLU A 142 13.14 -19.97 -30.07
C GLU A 142 13.89 -21.29 -30.30
N ALA A 143 14.53 -21.84 -29.26
CA ALA A 143 15.24 -23.12 -29.35
C ALA A 143 14.30 -24.29 -29.70
N ILE A 144 13.07 -24.30 -29.17
CA ILE A 144 12.11 -25.39 -29.38
C ILE A 144 11.38 -25.24 -30.73
N PHE A 145 10.96 -24.02 -31.09
CA PHE A 145 10.03 -23.79 -32.22
C PHE A 145 10.62 -22.97 -33.37
N GLY A 146 11.73 -22.25 -33.16
CA GLY A 146 12.34 -21.35 -34.14
C GLY A 146 13.03 -22.06 -35.32
N ASN A 147 13.37 -23.34 -35.16
CA ASN A 147 14.14 -24.09 -36.17
C ASN A 147 13.30 -24.74 -37.29
N SER A 148 11.99 -24.47 -37.36
CA SER A 148 11.06 -25.16 -38.28
C SER A 148 10.76 -24.42 -39.60
N ARG A 149 11.56 -23.41 -40.00
CA ARG A 149 11.27 -22.57 -41.19
C ARG A 149 12.30 -22.57 -42.32
N ALA A 150 13.29 -23.46 -42.32
CA ALA A 150 14.28 -23.55 -43.42
C ALA A 150 14.27 -24.95 -44.07
N GLY A 151 13.31 -25.22 -44.95
CA GLY A 151 13.25 -26.52 -45.63
C GLY A 151 12.07 -26.72 -46.57
N SER A 152 11.85 -25.81 -47.52
CA SER A 152 11.03 -26.11 -48.71
C SER A 152 11.54 -25.31 -49.90
N GLY A 153 12.60 -25.83 -50.51
CA GLY A 153 13.18 -25.33 -51.74
C GLY A 153 13.90 -26.46 -52.45
N SER A 154 13.15 -27.24 -53.21
CA SER A 154 13.64 -28.11 -54.28
C SER A 154 12.61 -28.11 -55.39
#